data_AF-A0ABD1G2D4-F1
#
_entry.id   AF-A0ABD1G2D4-F1
#
_cell.length_a   1.000
_cell.length_b   1.000
_cell.length_c   1.000
_cell.angle_alpha   90.00
_cell.angle_beta   90.00
_cell.angle_gamma   90.00
#
_symmetry.space_group_name_H-M   'P 1'
#
loop_
_entity.id
_entity.type
_entity.pdbx_description
1 polymer ?
#
loop_
_entity_poly.entity_id
_entity_poly.type
_entity_poly.pdbx_seq_one_letter_code
_entity_poly.pdbx_strand_id
1 'polypeptide(L)'
;MEDVLAAILMMIVVFSLIPLYLWRRRFDSRLPHQHEEEPQVVQGERVVRAGNNRRMRRRTAASTASTSSAAANVEETEDGSDDEDAADGYRARASTKKEKKRQEREAQRQAEDAARDSRRTKQDHYDEMRRKKDEEREAHERMLEEEAKARKAKEEEAAALEFEKWKGAFSVDAEGTTENEVQDGSQGLLFDFVEYIKKHKCVPLEDIAAEFKLRTQDCINRINSLETMGRLSGVMDDRGKYIYISLEEMKAVADYIKREGRVSISHLAGKSNQFIDLEPKAEAAEDISRIEEITFT
;
A
#
# COMPACT_ATOMS: atom_id res chain seq x y z
N MET A 1 -24.13 14.09 -10.95
CA MET A 1 -23.51 12.74 -11.07
C MET A 1 -22.13 12.88 -11.68
N GLU A 2 -22.04 13.41 -12.89
CA GLU A 2 -20.79 13.66 -13.62
C GLU A 2 -19.72 14.40 -12.80
N ASP A 3 -20.07 15.48 -12.09
CA ASP A 3 -19.10 16.24 -11.27
C ASP A 3 -18.44 15.41 -10.17
N VAL A 4 -19.20 14.46 -9.59
CA VAL A 4 -18.71 13.56 -8.54
C VAL A 4 -17.77 12.52 -9.13
N LEU A 5 -18.09 11.99 -10.31
CA LEU A 5 -17.23 11.07 -11.06
C LEU A 5 -15.93 11.78 -11.51
N ALA A 6 -16.03 13.03 -11.98
CA ALA A 6 -14.87 13.85 -12.33
C ALA A 6 -13.97 14.13 -11.12
N ALA A 7 -14.54 14.47 -9.96
CA ALA A 7 -13.78 14.67 -8.72
C ALA A 7 -13.06 13.38 -8.27
N ILE A 8 -13.72 12.22 -8.38
CA ILE A 8 -13.13 10.91 -8.04
C ILE A 8 -11.98 10.57 -9.01
N LEU A 9 -12.17 10.75 -10.32
CA LEU A 9 -11.12 10.52 -11.33
C LEU A 9 -9.91 11.43 -11.10
N MET A 10 -10.12 12.72 -10.81
CA MET A 10 -9.04 13.65 -10.51
C MET A 10 -8.28 13.26 -9.23
N MET A 11 -8.97 12.78 -8.19
CA MET A 11 -8.32 12.21 -6.99
C MET A 11 -7.45 10.99 -7.33
N ILE A 12 -7.93 10.05 -8.16
CA ILE A 12 -7.18 8.85 -8.57
C ILE A 12 -5.94 9.23 -9.40
N VAL A 13 -6.05 10.22 -10.29
CA VAL A 13 -4.90 10.74 -11.06
C VAL A 13 -3.85 11.37 -10.14
N VAL A 14 -4.25 12.20 -9.17
CA VAL A 14 -3.31 12.78 -8.19
C VAL A 14 -2.67 11.70 -7.32
N PHE A 15 -3.45 10.74 -6.82
CA PHE A 15 -2.94 9.65 -5.96
C PHE A 15 -2.03 8.64 -6.69
N SER A 16 -2.11 8.52 -8.01
CA SER A 16 -1.18 7.69 -8.81
C SER A 16 0.08 8.46 -9.25
N LEU A 17 -0.03 9.76 -9.52
CA LEU A 17 1.13 10.59 -9.87
C LEU A 17 2.09 10.83 -8.70
N ILE A 18 1.60 10.97 -7.47
CA ILE A 18 2.44 11.16 -6.27
C ILE A 18 3.45 10.01 -6.05
N PRO A 19 3.05 8.72 -5.96
CA PRO A 19 4.00 7.63 -5.79
C PRO A 19 4.90 7.44 -7.02
N LEU A 20 4.40 7.65 -8.25
CA LEU A 20 5.23 7.62 -9.46
C LEU A 20 6.34 8.68 -9.43
N TYR A 21 6.02 9.92 -9.01
CA TYR A 21 7.00 10.99 -8.88
C TYR A 21 8.05 10.70 -7.79
N LEU A 22 7.62 10.17 -6.63
CA LEU A 22 8.51 9.76 -5.55
C LEU A 22 9.39 8.56 -5.94
N TRP A 23 8.89 7.63 -6.76
CA TRP A 23 9.65 6.49 -7.25
C TRP A 23 10.66 6.91 -8.33
N ARG A 24 10.25 7.75 -9.29
CA ARG A 24 11.15 8.37 -10.28
C ARG A 24 12.29 9.14 -9.61
N ARG A 25 12.00 10.00 -8.64
CA ARG A 25 13.03 10.74 -7.88
C ARG A 25 14.03 9.83 -7.14
N ARG A 26 13.59 8.62 -6.74
CA ARG A 26 14.47 7.56 -6.19
C ARG A 26 15.27 6.81 -7.26
N PHE A 27 14.76 6.71 -8.48
CA PHE A 27 15.42 6.06 -9.62
C PHE A 27 16.48 6.95 -10.27
N ASP A 28 16.18 8.23 -10.47
CA ASP A 28 17.12 9.23 -10.99
C ASP A 28 18.35 9.38 -10.06
N SER A 29 18.20 9.06 -8.77
CA SER A 29 19.29 8.99 -7.77
C SER A 29 20.16 7.71 -7.87
N ARG A 30 19.99 6.87 -8.89
CA ARG A 30 20.69 5.57 -9.06
C ARG A 30 21.28 5.33 -10.45
N LEU A 31 21.45 6.38 -11.26
CA LEU A 31 22.26 6.30 -12.47
C LEU A 31 23.74 6.52 -12.12
N PRO A 32 24.64 5.55 -12.37
CA PRO A 32 26.08 5.76 -12.21
C PRO A 32 26.55 6.66 -13.35
N HIS A 33 26.94 7.90 -13.02
CA HIS A 33 27.46 8.84 -14.00
C HIS A 33 28.77 8.28 -14.58
N GLN A 34 28.81 8.04 -15.89
CA GLN A 34 30.09 7.75 -16.56
C GLN A 34 30.98 9.00 -16.48
N HIS A 35 32.29 8.75 -16.36
CA HIS A 35 33.31 9.74 -16.07
C HIS A 35 34.24 9.82 -17.27
N GLU A 36 34.08 10.86 -18.09
CA GLU A 36 35.14 11.31 -19.00
C GLU A 36 35.99 12.38 -18.32
N GLU A 37 37.08 12.77 -18.95
CA GLU A 37 38.22 13.46 -18.33
C GLU A 37 38.25 14.95 -18.65
N GLU A 38 38.56 15.79 -17.64
CA GLU A 38 39.64 16.77 -17.75
C GLU A 38 40.22 17.08 -16.36
N PRO A 39 41.53 17.38 -16.23
CA PRO A 39 42.19 17.55 -14.94
C PRO A 39 42.32 19.01 -14.50
N GLN A 40 42.04 19.33 -13.22
CA GLN A 40 42.53 20.59 -12.65
C GLN A 40 42.81 20.58 -11.13
N VAL A 41 44.11 20.54 -10.83
CA VAL A 41 44.86 21.14 -9.69
C VAL A 41 44.38 20.90 -8.24
N VAL A 42 45.29 20.29 -7.47
CA VAL A 42 45.18 20.01 -6.03
C VAL A 42 45.24 21.27 -5.15
N GLN A 43 44.23 21.45 -4.30
CA GLN A 43 44.33 22.01 -2.93
C GLN A 43 43.31 21.27 -2.04
N GLY A 44 43.52 20.99 -0.76
CA GLY A 44 44.69 21.24 0.09
C GLY A 44 44.26 21.43 1.55
N GLU A 45 44.29 20.38 2.38
CA GLU A 45 43.67 20.31 3.72
C GLU A 45 42.11 20.44 3.72
N ARG A 46 41.34 20.00 4.73
CA ARG A 46 41.73 19.57 6.09
C ARG A 46 40.86 18.43 6.68
N VAL A 47 41.57 17.38 7.11
CA VAL A 47 41.27 16.37 8.15
C VAL A 47 39.88 16.36 8.83
N VAL A 48 39.15 15.28 8.54
CA VAL A 48 38.19 14.52 9.37
C VAL A 48 38.15 14.84 10.88
N ARG A 49 36.96 15.06 11.44
CA ARG A 49 36.64 14.53 12.78
C ARG A 49 35.15 14.23 13.00
N ALA A 50 34.84 12.98 13.37
CA ALA A 50 33.53 12.62 13.91
C ALA A 50 33.39 13.15 15.35
N GLY A 51 32.21 13.68 15.69
CA GLY A 51 31.88 14.23 17.01
C GLY A 51 30.61 13.60 17.58
N ASN A 52 30.75 12.62 18.48
CA ASN A 52 29.61 11.96 19.11
C ASN A 52 28.91 12.90 20.11
N ASN A 53 27.64 13.24 19.84
CA ASN A 53 26.81 14.04 20.75
C ASN A 53 26.62 13.34 22.11
N ARG A 54 27.29 13.87 23.15
CA ARG A 54 27.35 13.24 24.48
C ARG A 54 26.45 13.95 25.49
N ARG A 55 25.29 13.35 25.76
CA ARG A 55 24.52 13.34 27.03
C ARG A 55 24.42 14.65 27.82
N MET A 56 23.19 15.12 28.06
CA MET A 56 22.85 15.82 29.31
C MET A 56 21.56 15.27 29.93
N ARG A 57 21.67 14.19 30.71
CA ARG A 57 20.57 13.61 31.50
C ARG A 57 20.71 14.07 32.96
N ARG A 58 19.90 15.06 33.36
CA ARG A 58 19.82 15.55 34.75
C ARG A 58 19.43 14.41 35.70
N ARG A 59 20.21 14.20 36.76
CA ARG A 59 19.86 13.43 37.98
C ARG A 59 20.59 14.07 39.16
N THR A 60 19.87 14.32 40.25
CA THR A 60 20.40 14.89 41.50
C THR A 60 19.61 14.29 42.67
N ALA A 61 20.25 13.41 43.44
CA ALA A 61 19.70 12.85 44.69
C ALA A 61 20.85 12.25 45.52
N ALA A 62 20.94 12.64 46.81
CA ALA A 62 21.85 12.08 47.84
C ALA A 62 23.38 12.21 47.59
N SER A 63 24.26 12.29 48.60
CA SER A 63 24.08 12.52 50.06
C SER A 63 25.40 12.91 50.74
N THR A 64 25.30 13.81 51.73
CA THR A 64 25.99 13.84 53.04
C THR A 64 27.41 13.24 53.20
N ALA A 65 28.41 14.08 53.52
CA ALA A 65 29.47 13.79 54.51
C ALA A 65 30.27 15.05 54.95
N SER A 66 30.59 15.09 56.24
CA SER A 66 31.10 16.18 57.10
C SER A 66 32.56 16.67 56.90
N THR A 67 32.90 17.79 57.60
CA THR A 67 34.26 18.23 58.09
C THR A 67 35.32 18.67 57.05
N SER A 68 36.22 19.66 57.29
CA SER A 68 36.39 20.68 58.37
C SER A 68 37.45 21.75 57.99
N SER A 69 37.54 22.86 58.76
CA SER A 69 38.60 23.93 58.74
C SER A 69 38.59 24.93 57.55
N ALA A 70 38.93 26.22 57.68
CA ALA A 70 39.13 27.12 58.85
C ALA A 70 39.08 28.62 58.47
N ALA A 71 38.91 29.51 59.49
CA ALA A 71 39.18 30.97 59.52
C ALA A 71 38.32 31.93 58.64
N ALA A 72 37.98 33.16 59.04
CA ALA A 72 38.04 33.85 60.36
C ALA A 72 37.18 35.15 60.37
N ASN A 73 36.79 35.62 61.58
CA ASN A 73 36.22 36.94 61.95
C ASN A 73 34.87 37.36 61.30
N VAL A 74 34.03 38.24 61.92
CA VAL A 74 34.18 39.13 63.09
C VAL A 74 33.07 38.84 64.15
N GLU A 75 33.21 39.41 65.35
CA GLU A 75 32.23 39.53 66.46
C GLU A 75 30.92 40.25 66.00
N GLU A 76 29.77 40.20 66.69
CA GLU A 76 29.38 40.76 68.01
C GLU A 76 28.02 40.12 68.42
N THR A 77 27.56 39.94 69.67
CA THR A 77 28.13 40.04 71.05
C THR A 77 27.23 39.29 72.06
N GLU A 78 27.75 38.99 73.26
CA GLU A 78 27.19 39.25 74.63
C GLU A 78 25.64 39.29 74.84
N ASP A 79 25.06 38.61 75.85
CA ASP A 79 25.41 38.60 77.29
C ASP A 79 25.40 37.19 77.93
N GLY A 80 26.18 36.98 79.00
CA GLY A 80 26.27 35.73 79.76
C GLY A 80 27.31 35.74 80.90
N SER A 81 27.16 34.78 81.82
CA SER A 81 27.74 34.72 83.18
C SER A 81 27.10 35.71 84.16
N ASP A 82 26.47 35.32 85.28
CA ASP A 82 26.88 34.38 86.35
C ASP A 82 27.82 35.04 87.37
N ASP A 83 27.26 35.34 88.56
CA ASP A 83 27.84 34.89 89.83
C ASP A 83 26.76 34.94 90.96
N GLU A 84 27.11 34.44 92.15
CA GLU A 84 26.27 34.29 93.34
C GLU A 84 25.86 35.67 93.96
N ASP A 85 24.82 35.84 94.80
CA ASP A 85 24.40 35.03 95.95
C ASP A 85 23.00 35.48 96.49
N ALA A 86 22.52 34.83 97.56
CA ALA A 86 21.51 35.27 98.54
C ALA A 86 20.05 35.57 98.09
N ALA A 87 19.13 34.62 98.33
CA ALA A 87 17.91 34.82 99.17
C ALA A 87 16.92 33.64 99.10
N ASP A 88 16.66 32.96 100.23
CA ASP A 88 15.82 31.74 100.31
C ASP A 88 14.28 31.96 100.13
N GLY A 89 13.84 33.18 99.78
CA GLY A 89 12.42 33.52 99.62
C GLY A 89 11.79 33.16 98.26
N TYR A 90 12.59 33.00 97.20
CA TYR A 90 12.07 33.04 95.82
C TYR A 90 11.55 31.69 95.26
N ARG A 91 11.89 30.55 95.89
CA ARG A 91 11.59 29.21 95.37
C ARG A 91 10.08 28.93 95.21
N ALA A 92 9.24 29.45 96.10
CA ALA A 92 7.78 29.23 96.07
C ALA A 92 7.02 29.99 94.96
N ARG A 93 7.52 31.16 94.53
CA ARG A 93 6.99 31.87 93.36
C ARG A 93 7.56 31.33 92.04
N ALA A 94 8.76 30.74 92.08
CA ALA A 94 9.35 30.06 90.94
C ALA A 94 8.62 28.74 90.59
N SER A 95 8.22 27.94 91.59
CA SER A 95 7.49 26.67 91.36
C SER A 95 6.13 26.89 90.70
N THR A 96 5.31 27.81 91.21
CA THR A 96 4.00 28.15 90.64
C THR A 96 4.09 28.76 89.23
N LYS A 97 5.15 29.54 88.94
CA LYS A 97 5.45 30.02 87.58
C LYS A 97 5.87 28.87 86.63
N LYS A 98 6.66 27.91 87.12
CA LYS A 98 7.10 26.71 86.38
C LYS A 98 5.93 25.76 86.06
N GLU A 99 4.99 25.61 87.00
CA GLU A 99 3.77 24.81 86.81
C GLU A 99 2.83 25.43 85.78
N LYS A 100 2.56 26.75 85.86
CA LYS A 100 1.77 27.45 84.82
C LYS A 100 2.40 27.32 83.43
N LYS A 101 3.73 27.49 83.32
CA LYS A 101 4.46 27.29 82.04
C LYS A 101 4.40 25.84 81.54
N ARG A 102 4.26 24.85 82.44
CA ARG A 102 4.02 23.44 82.05
C ARG A 102 2.61 23.25 81.50
N GLN A 103 1.59 23.74 82.21
CA GLN A 103 0.18 23.66 81.80
C GLN A 103 -0.05 24.38 80.46
N GLU A 104 0.55 25.56 80.28
CA GLU A 104 0.53 26.33 79.02
C GLU A 104 1.17 25.55 77.86
N ARG A 105 2.33 24.92 78.07
CA ARG A 105 3.00 24.08 77.06
C ARG A 105 2.21 22.80 76.75
N GLU A 106 1.47 22.27 77.70
CA GLU A 106 0.63 21.07 77.55
C GLU A 106 -0.67 21.41 76.80
N ALA A 107 -1.31 22.53 77.12
CA ALA A 107 -2.43 23.08 76.36
C ALA A 107 -2.02 23.46 74.91
N GLN A 108 -0.84 24.05 74.72
CA GLN A 108 -0.30 24.34 73.39
C GLN A 108 -0.14 23.07 72.54
N ARG A 109 0.35 21.98 73.14
CA ARG A 109 0.44 20.67 72.46
C ARG A 109 -0.93 20.09 72.13
N GLN A 110 -1.87 20.10 73.06
CA GLN A 110 -3.24 19.63 72.81
C GLN A 110 -3.92 20.44 71.69
N ALA A 111 -3.67 21.75 71.60
CA ALA A 111 -4.14 22.59 70.50
C ALA A 111 -3.43 22.29 69.16
N GLU A 112 -2.12 22.01 69.17
CA GLU A 112 -1.35 21.63 67.99
C GLU A 112 -1.77 20.25 67.44
N ASP A 113 -1.93 19.26 68.32
CA ASP A 113 -2.39 17.91 67.95
C ASP A 113 -3.85 17.94 67.47
N ALA A 114 -4.75 18.68 68.14
CA ALA A 114 -6.13 18.84 67.66
C ALA A 114 -6.20 19.58 66.30
N ALA A 115 -5.35 20.60 66.08
CA ALA A 115 -5.23 21.26 64.79
C ALA A 115 -4.73 20.29 63.70
N ARG A 116 -3.73 19.47 64.03
CA ARG A 116 -3.16 18.43 63.16
C ARG A 116 -4.20 17.37 62.77
N ASP A 117 -4.97 16.86 63.73
CA ASP A 117 -6.02 15.87 63.47
C ASP A 117 -7.22 16.48 62.72
N SER A 118 -7.59 17.74 62.98
CA SER A 118 -8.60 18.45 62.20
C SER A 118 -8.16 18.73 60.75
N ARG A 119 -6.84 18.81 60.49
CA ARG A 119 -6.27 18.91 59.14
C ARG A 119 -6.21 17.54 58.47
N ARG A 120 -5.79 16.51 59.20
CA ARG A 120 -5.71 15.13 58.73
C ARG A 120 -7.07 14.59 58.32
N THR A 121 -8.07 14.66 59.19
CA THR A 121 -9.46 14.21 58.90
C THR A 121 -10.05 14.88 57.65
N LYS A 122 -9.78 16.17 57.43
CA LYS A 122 -10.17 16.87 56.19
C LYS A 122 -9.42 16.34 54.96
N GLN A 123 -8.11 16.08 55.08
CA GLN A 123 -7.32 15.52 54.01
C GLN A 123 -7.77 14.09 53.67
N ASP A 124 -7.89 13.21 54.67
CA ASP A 124 -8.35 11.82 54.53
C ASP A 124 -9.72 11.79 53.81
N HIS A 125 -10.66 12.69 54.18
CA HIS A 125 -11.95 12.84 53.49
C HIS A 125 -11.84 13.33 52.03
N TYR A 126 -10.97 14.30 51.73
CA TYR A 126 -10.74 14.75 50.35
C TYR A 126 -10.10 13.67 49.48
N ASP A 127 -9.18 12.87 50.04
CA ASP A 127 -8.50 11.79 49.33
C ASP A 127 -9.44 10.58 49.14
N GLU A 128 -10.33 10.28 50.09
CA GLU A 128 -11.42 9.30 49.94
C GLU A 128 -12.44 9.73 48.87
N MET A 129 -12.88 10.99 48.88
CA MET A 129 -13.77 11.55 47.85
C MET A 129 -13.13 11.59 46.45
N ARG A 130 -11.81 11.77 46.35
CA ARG A 130 -11.06 11.64 45.09
C ARG A 130 -11.09 10.20 44.61
N ARG A 131 -10.67 9.25 45.47
CA ARG A 131 -10.65 7.82 45.15
C ARG A 131 -11.99 7.31 44.66
N LYS A 132 -13.08 7.61 45.38
CA LYS A 132 -14.43 7.22 44.96
C LYS A 132 -14.78 7.77 43.57
N LYS A 133 -14.43 9.02 43.27
CA LYS A 133 -14.65 9.64 41.95
C LYS A 133 -13.73 9.08 40.85
N ASP A 134 -12.59 8.50 41.19
CA ASP A 134 -11.71 7.79 40.25
C ASP A 134 -12.27 6.38 39.99
N GLU A 135 -12.67 5.67 41.04
CA GLU A 135 -13.29 4.34 41.00
C GLU A 135 -14.64 4.36 40.23
N GLU A 136 -15.47 5.40 40.42
CA GLU A 136 -16.70 5.63 39.64
C GLU A 136 -16.43 5.89 38.15
N ARG A 137 -15.32 6.57 37.81
CA ARG A 137 -14.92 6.82 36.43
C ARG A 137 -14.38 5.56 35.76
N GLU A 138 -13.54 4.80 36.45
CA GLU A 138 -13.02 3.52 35.96
C GLU A 138 -14.14 2.48 35.79
N ALA A 139 -15.18 2.52 36.63
CA ALA A 139 -16.38 1.71 36.44
C ALA A 139 -17.16 2.12 35.18
N HIS A 140 -17.40 3.42 34.97
CA HIS A 140 -18.08 3.92 33.76
C HIS A 140 -17.28 3.66 32.49
N GLU A 141 -15.96 3.82 32.51
CA GLU A 141 -15.09 3.56 31.36
C GLU A 141 -15.08 2.07 30.99
N ARG A 142 -15.03 1.15 31.97
CA ARG A 142 -15.16 -0.29 31.72
C ARG A 142 -16.52 -0.68 31.15
N MET A 143 -17.62 -0.16 31.70
CA MET A 143 -18.96 -0.40 31.14
C MET A 143 -19.06 0.02 29.66
N LEU A 144 -18.49 1.19 29.32
CA LEU A 144 -18.48 1.70 27.95
C LEU A 144 -17.54 0.91 27.03
N GLU A 145 -16.40 0.42 27.55
CA GLU A 145 -15.47 -0.43 26.81
C GLU A 145 -16.06 -1.83 26.56
N GLU A 146 -16.78 -2.40 27.53
CA GLU A 146 -17.53 -3.66 27.40
C GLU A 146 -18.68 -3.53 26.40
N GLU A 147 -19.45 -2.44 26.43
CA GLU A 147 -20.48 -2.16 25.41
C GLU A 147 -19.87 -1.99 24.02
N ALA A 148 -18.74 -1.27 23.91
CA ALA A 148 -18.04 -1.08 22.63
C ALA A 148 -17.46 -2.39 22.08
N LYS A 149 -16.95 -3.28 22.94
CA LYS A 149 -16.52 -4.64 22.59
C LYS A 149 -17.69 -5.51 22.17
N ALA A 150 -18.81 -5.47 22.90
CA ALA A 150 -20.02 -6.24 22.58
C ALA A 150 -20.69 -5.77 21.27
N ARG A 151 -20.62 -4.48 20.94
CA ARG A 151 -21.02 -3.97 19.62
C ARG A 151 -20.09 -4.48 18.52
N LYS A 152 -18.77 -4.36 18.69
CA LYS A 152 -17.79 -4.86 17.70
C LYS A 152 -17.93 -6.35 17.45
N ALA A 153 -18.11 -7.16 18.49
CA ALA A 153 -18.35 -8.60 18.35
C ALA A 153 -19.59 -8.89 17.47
N LYS A 154 -20.70 -8.14 17.66
CA LYS A 154 -21.90 -8.27 16.82
C LYS A 154 -21.71 -7.77 15.39
N GLU A 155 -20.92 -6.71 15.20
CA GLU A 155 -20.54 -6.20 13.88
C GLU A 155 -19.63 -7.20 13.14
N GLU A 156 -18.71 -7.85 13.85
CA GLU A 156 -17.83 -8.90 13.34
C GLU A 156 -18.58 -10.22 13.07
N GLU A 157 -19.53 -10.62 13.92
CA GLU A 157 -20.44 -11.75 13.69
C GLU A 157 -21.34 -11.51 12.46
N ALA A 158 -21.93 -10.31 12.34
CA ALA A 158 -22.72 -9.95 11.17
C ALA A 158 -21.87 -9.91 9.90
N ALA A 159 -20.67 -9.31 9.94
CA ALA A 159 -19.74 -9.30 8.82
C ALA A 159 -19.21 -10.70 8.47
N ALA A 160 -19.11 -11.63 9.42
CA ALA A 160 -18.75 -13.03 9.17
C ALA A 160 -19.88 -13.81 8.50
N LEU A 161 -21.13 -13.62 8.93
CA LEU A 161 -22.32 -14.21 8.28
C LEU A 161 -22.56 -13.63 6.88
N GLU A 162 -22.33 -12.33 6.70
CA GLU A 162 -22.28 -11.73 5.37
C GLU A 162 -21.13 -12.32 4.55
N PHE A 163 -19.91 -12.37 5.08
CA PHE A 163 -18.77 -12.96 4.36
C PHE A 163 -19.00 -14.43 3.98
N GLU A 164 -19.66 -15.24 4.81
CA GLU A 164 -20.04 -16.61 4.47
C GLU A 164 -21.09 -16.65 3.35
N LYS A 165 -22.12 -15.80 3.42
CA LYS A 165 -23.12 -15.66 2.35
C LYS A 165 -22.51 -15.17 1.03
N TRP A 166 -21.62 -14.18 1.07
CA TRP A 166 -20.86 -13.71 -0.09
C TRP A 166 -19.91 -14.80 -0.58
N LYS A 167 -19.25 -15.56 0.29
CA LYS A 167 -18.40 -16.70 -0.07
C LYS A 167 -19.19 -17.84 -0.72
N GLY A 168 -20.45 -18.05 -0.34
CA GLY A 168 -21.36 -18.99 -1.03
C GLY A 168 -21.93 -18.48 -2.36
N ALA A 169 -21.87 -17.16 -2.60
CA ALA A 169 -22.19 -16.54 -3.90
C ALA A 169 -20.94 -16.30 -4.78
N PHE A 170 -19.75 -16.36 -4.18
CA PHE A 170 -18.44 -16.16 -4.81
C PHE A 170 -17.60 -17.45 -4.82
N SER A 171 -18.18 -18.57 -4.37
CA SER A 171 -17.70 -19.92 -4.67
C SER A 171 -18.03 -20.20 -6.13
N VAL A 172 -17.24 -19.61 -7.02
CA VAL A 172 -17.18 -19.92 -8.45
C VAL A 172 -17.17 -21.43 -8.60
N ASP A 173 -18.05 -21.95 -9.47
CA ASP A 173 -18.31 -23.38 -9.62
C ASP A 173 -17.02 -24.16 -9.93
N ALA A 174 -16.44 -24.79 -8.89
CA ALA A 174 -15.28 -25.67 -9.00
C ALA A 174 -15.68 -27.07 -9.50
N GLU A 175 -16.82 -27.19 -10.18
CA GLU A 175 -17.44 -28.42 -10.65
C GLU A 175 -17.73 -28.34 -12.16
N GLY A 176 -16.66 -28.36 -12.95
CA GLY A 176 -16.68 -29.07 -14.23
C GLY A 176 -17.49 -28.50 -15.39
N THR A 177 -17.36 -27.21 -15.73
CA THR A 177 -17.37 -26.87 -17.16
C THR A 177 -16.20 -27.62 -17.80
N THR A 178 -16.47 -28.50 -18.76
CA THR A 178 -15.43 -29.38 -19.30
C THR A 178 -14.37 -28.55 -20.02
N GLU A 179 -13.08 -28.89 -19.83
CA GLU A 179 -11.99 -28.25 -20.60
C GLU A 179 -12.21 -28.43 -22.11
N ASN A 180 -12.90 -29.52 -22.51
CA ASN A 180 -13.38 -29.75 -23.87
C ASN A 180 -14.31 -28.64 -24.39
N GLU A 181 -15.26 -28.09 -23.64
CA GLU A 181 -16.17 -27.05 -24.17
C GLU A 181 -15.49 -25.70 -24.32
N VAL A 182 -14.60 -25.33 -23.40
CA VAL A 182 -13.79 -24.11 -23.54
C VAL A 182 -12.78 -24.26 -24.68
N GLN A 183 -12.20 -25.46 -24.83
CA GLN A 183 -11.30 -25.75 -25.93
C GLN A 183 -12.02 -25.82 -27.28
N ASP A 184 -13.20 -26.45 -27.37
CA ASP A 184 -14.01 -26.53 -28.59
C ASP A 184 -14.55 -25.15 -28.99
N GLY A 185 -15.01 -24.34 -28.04
CA GLY A 185 -15.32 -22.93 -28.29
C GLY A 185 -14.10 -22.15 -28.82
N SER A 186 -12.89 -22.44 -28.33
CA SER A 186 -11.65 -21.85 -28.86
C SER A 186 -11.25 -22.39 -30.24
N GLN A 187 -11.63 -23.63 -30.58
CA GLN A 187 -11.42 -24.25 -31.90
C GLN A 187 -12.45 -23.76 -32.92
N GLY A 188 -13.71 -23.53 -32.52
CA GLY A 188 -14.71 -22.80 -33.30
C GLY A 188 -14.20 -21.40 -33.66
N LEU A 189 -13.77 -20.62 -32.65
CA LEU A 189 -13.11 -19.32 -32.86
C LEU A 189 -11.80 -19.38 -33.68
N LEU A 190 -11.19 -20.56 -33.88
CA LEU A 190 -10.07 -20.76 -34.83
C LEU A 190 -10.56 -21.16 -36.23
N PHE A 191 -11.63 -21.94 -36.32
CA PHE A 191 -12.29 -22.34 -37.56
C PHE A 191 -12.95 -21.13 -38.23
N ASP A 192 -13.79 -20.39 -37.50
CA ASP A 192 -14.47 -19.17 -37.95
C ASP A 192 -13.47 -18.13 -38.48
N PHE A 193 -12.33 -17.98 -37.79
CA PHE A 193 -11.23 -17.10 -38.19
C PHE A 193 -10.60 -17.50 -39.52
N VAL A 194 -10.39 -18.81 -39.74
CA VAL A 194 -9.87 -19.35 -41.01
C VAL A 194 -10.94 -19.28 -42.11
N GLU A 195 -12.21 -19.48 -41.79
CA GLU A 195 -13.32 -19.43 -42.76
C GLU A 195 -13.60 -17.99 -43.21
N TYR A 196 -13.59 -17.02 -42.29
CA TYR A 196 -13.72 -15.59 -42.57
C TYR A 196 -12.65 -15.12 -43.56
N ILE A 197 -11.37 -15.46 -43.32
CA ILE A 197 -10.26 -15.12 -44.21
C ILE A 197 -10.34 -15.86 -45.57
N LYS A 198 -10.98 -17.04 -45.62
CA LYS A 198 -11.23 -17.76 -46.88
C LYS A 198 -12.35 -17.15 -47.72
N LYS A 199 -13.42 -16.63 -47.07
CA LYS A 199 -14.52 -15.90 -47.71
C LYS A 199 -14.04 -14.54 -48.23
N HIS A 200 -13.36 -13.78 -47.37
CA HIS A 200 -12.82 -12.46 -47.67
C HIS A 200 -11.35 -12.58 -48.06
N LYS A 201 -11.07 -12.84 -49.34
CA LYS A 201 -9.71 -13.06 -49.85
C LYS A 201 -8.70 -11.92 -49.62
N CYS A 202 -9.18 -10.68 -49.47
CA CYS A 202 -8.35 -9.50 -49.24
C CYS A 202 -8.96 -8.71 -48.08
N VAL A 203 -8.28 -8.66 -46.94
CA VAL A 203 -8.78 -8.03 -45.70
C VAL A 203 -7.67 -7.16 -45.08
N PRO A 204 -7.93 -5.94 -44.59
CA PRO A 204 -7.01 -5.30 -43.67
C PRO A 204 -6.99 -6.05 -42.34
N LEU A 205 -5.82 -6.13 -41.69
CA LEU A 205 -5.67 -6.81 -40.40
C LEU A 205 -6.50 -6.17 -39.29
N GLU A 206 -6.91 -4.92 -39.46
CA GLU A 206 -7.77 -4.15 -38.55
C GLU A 206 -9.22 -4.67 -38.54
N ASP A 207 -9.79 -5.03 -39.70
CA ASP A 207 -11.17 -5.56 -39.77
C ASP A 207 -11.26 -6.96 -39.14
N ILE A 208 -10.26 -7.83 -39.40
CA ILE A 208 -10.15 -9.13 -38.74
C ILE A 208 -10.00 -8.96 -37.21
N ALA A 209 -9.20 -7.99 -36.78
CA ALA A 209 -9.02 -7.69 -35.36
C ALA A 209 -10.33 -7.17 -34.72
N ALA A 210 -11.12 -6.37 -35.44
CA ALA A 210 -12.40 -5.86 -34.97
C ALA A 210 -13.46 -6.97 -34.82
N GLU A 211 -13.62 -7.83 -35.84
CA GLU A 211 -14.60 -8.94 -35.85
C GLU A 211 -14.37 -9.90 -34.66
N PHE A 212 -13.13 -10.35 -34.50
CA PHE A 212 -12.75 -11.27 -33.42
C PHE A 212 -12.42 -10.57 -32.10
N LYS A 213 -12.54 -9.23 -32.03
CA LYS A 213 -12.27 -8.38 -30.85
C LYS A 213 -10.86 -8.58 -30.27
N LEU A 214 -9.90 -8.86 -31.13
CA LEU A 214 -8.49 -9.07 -30.82
C LEU A 214 -7.68 -7.77 -31.02
N ARG A 215 -6.47 -7.72 -30.49
CA ARG A 215 -5.49 -6.70 -30.91
C ARG A 215 -4.93 -7.07 -32.29
N THR A 216 -4.62 -6.08 -33.12
CA THR A 216 -4.02 -6.31 -34.45
C THR A 216 -2.73 -7.14 -34.40
N GLN A 217 -1.92 -6.98 -33.35
CA GLN A 217 -0.72 -7.79 -33.10
C GLN A 217 -1.05 -9.26 -32.77
N ASP A 218 -2.12 -9.51 -32.02
CA ASP A 218 -2.55 -10.87 -31.67
C ASP A 218 -3.18 -11.56 -32.89
N CYS A 219 -3.86 -10.80 -33.75
CA CYS A 219 -4.31 -11.24 -35.07
C CYS A 219 -3.13 -11.68 -35.97
N ILE A 220 -2.07 -10.87 -36.07
CA ILE A 220 -0.83 -11.22 -36.81
C ILE A 220 -0.21 -12.50 -36.23
N ASN A 221 -0.07 -12.61 -34.90
CA ASN A 221 0.48 -13.80 -34.25
C ASN A 221 -0.37 -15.07 -34.52
N ARG A 222 -1.69 -14.94 -34.56
CA ARG A 222 -2.64 -16.02 -34.88
C ARG A 222 -2.55 -16.44 -36.35
N ILE A 223 -2.43 -15.48 -37.28
CA ILE A 223 -2.18 -15.73 -38.71
C ILE A 223 -0.85 -16.47 -38.93
N ASN A 224 0.26 -15.94 -38.38
CA ASN A 224 1.59 -16.58 -38.50
C ASN A 224 1.60 -18.01 -37.94
N SER A 225 0.85 -18.27 -36.87
CA SER A 225 0.67 -19.60 -36.30
C SER A 225 -0.11 -20.54 -37.23
N LEU A 226 -1.20 -20.05 -37.85
CA LEU A 226 -2.02 -20.80 -38.80
C LEU A 226 -1.28 -21.08 -40.12
N GLU A 227 -0.42 -20.17 -40.56
CA GLU A 227 0.50 -20.35 -41.69
C GLU A 227 1.60 -21.38 -41.38
N THR A 228 2.22 -21.29 -40.20
CA THR A 228 3.22 -22.28 -39.73
C THR A 228 2.62 -23.70 -39.61
N MET A 229 1.33 -23.80 -39.27
CA MET A 229 0.58 -25.06 -39.26
C MET A 229 0.04 -25.49 -40.64
N GLY A 230 0.24 -24.70 -41.70
CA GLY A 230 -0.27 -24.99 -43.05
C GLY A 230 -1.79 -24.97 -43.19
N ARG A 231 -2.53 -24.45 -42.20
CA ARG A 231 -4.01 -24.33 -42.24
C ARG A 231 -4.48 -23.11 -43.03
N LEU A 232 -3.61 -22.11 -43.16
CA LEU A 232 -3.81 -20.88 -43.92
C LEU A 232 -2.57 -20.66 -44.81
N SER A 233 -2.75 -20.00 -45.95
CA SER A 233 -1.66 -19.53 -46.81
C SER A 233 -2.04 -18.18 -47.43
N GLY A 234 -1.06 -17.35 -47.75
CA GLY A 234 -1.30 -15.98 -48.17
C GLY A 234 -0.07 -15.10 -48.05
N VAL A 235 -0.27 -13.78 -48.16
CA VAL A 235 0.79 -12.77 -48.09
C VAL A 235 0.30 -11.58 -47.28
N MET A 236 1.14 -11.07 -46.38
CA MET A 236 0.94 -9.77 -45.73
C MET A 236 1.63 -8.66 -46.53
N ASP A 237 0.86 -7.63 -46.88
CA ASP A 237 1.34 -6.35 -47.42
C ASP A 237 1.98 -5.51 -46.30
N ASP A 238 3.00 -4.69 -46.61
CA ASP A 238 3.66 -3.85 -45.59
C ASP A 238 2.71 -2.80 -44.96
N ARG A 239 1.60 -2.56 -45.66
CA ARG A 239 0.47 -1.70 -45.29
C ARG A 239 -0.53 -2.34 -44.35
N GLY A 240 -0.29 -3.56 -43.88
CA GLY A 240 -1.17 -4.27 -42.95
C GLY A 240 -2.41 -4.91 -43.58
N LYS A 241 -2.33 -5.31 -44.85
CA LYS A 241 -3.36 -6.13 -45.52
C LYS A 241 -2.94 -7.59 -45.58
N TYR A 242 -3.87 -8.50 -45.35
CA TYR A 242 -3.70 -9.92 -45.60
C TYR A 242 -4.41 -10.32 -46.90
N ILE A 243 -3.70 -11.01 -47.79
CA ILE A 243 -4.27 -11.63 -48.99
C ILE A 243 -4.21 -13.14 -48.82
N TYR A 244 -5.36 -13.81 -48.75
CA TYR A 244 -5.45 -15.26 -48.76
C TYR A 244 -5.22 -15.78 -50.18
N ILE A 245 -4.33 -16.77 -50.31
CA ILE A 245 -4.03 -17.45 -51.57
C ILE A 245 -4.21 -18.93 -51.31
N SER A 246 -5.09 -19.60 -52.06
CA SER A 246 -5.30 -21.03 -51.88
C SER A 246 -4.12 -21.84 -52.40
N LEU A 247 -4.02 -23.10 -51.92
CA LEU A 247 -2.99 -24.04 -52.36
C LEU A 247 -3.06 -24.33 -53.88
N GLU A 248 -4.21 -24.14 -54.52
CA GLU A 248 -4.41 -24.34 -55.96
C GLU A 248 -3.90 -23.16 -56.78
N GLU A 249 -4.21 -21.93 -56.35
CA GLU A 249 -3.68 -20.70 -56.95
C GLU A 249 -2.16 -20.63 -56.82
N MET A 250 -1.62 -20.99 -55.65
CA MET A 250 -0.18 -21.09 -55.42
C MET A 250 0.49 -22.16 -56.32
N LYS A 251 -0.19 -23.28 -56.60
CA LYS A 251 0.27 -24.26 -57.60
C LYS A 251 0.24 -23.69 -59.02
N ALA A 252 -0.84 -23.02 -59.42
CA ALA A 252 -0.97 -22.42 -60.74
C ALA A 252 0.14 -21.39 -61.03
N VAL A 253 0.45 -20.53 -60.05
CA VAL A 253 1.59 -19.60 -60.11
C VAL A 253 2.93 -20.36 -60.19
N ALA A 254 3.13 -21.39 -59.37
CA ALA A 254 4.36 -22.17 -59.36
C ALA A 254 4.59 -22.94 -60.68
N ASP A 255 3.56 -23.53 -61.27
CA ASP A 255 3.64 -24.27 -62.53
C ASP A 255 3.80 -23.34 -63.74
N TYR A 256 3.20 -22.15 -63.70
CA TYR A 256 3.49 -21.08 -64.65
C TYR A 256 4.97 -20.67 -64.60
N ILE A 257 5.53 -20.43 -63.40
CA ILE A 257 6.96 -20.10 -63.22
C ILE A 257 7.86 -21.23 -63.71
N LYS A 258 7.55 -22.51 -63.42
CA LYS A 258 8.30 -23.67 -63.93
C LYS A 258 8.32 -23.74 -65.46
N ARG A 259 7.20 -23.40 -66.13
CA ARG A 259 7.07 -23.49 -67.59
C ARG A 259 7.83 -22.40 -68.34
N GLU A 260 7.78 -21.15 -67.85
CA GLU A 260 8.49 -20.02 -68.48
C GLU A 260 9.95 -19.90 -68.00
N GLY A 261 10.28 -20.49 -66.85
CA GLY A 261 11.63 -20.55 -66.25
C GLY A 261 12.09 -19.23 -65.63
N ARG A 262 12.27 -18.18 -66.44
CA ARG A 262 12.73 -16.84 -66.00
C ARG A 262 11.65 -15.79 -66.25
N VAL A 263 10.77 -15.61 -65.28
CA VAL A 263 9.69 -14.61 -65.32
C VAL A 263 10.14 -13.31 -64.66
N SER A 264 9.88 -12.16 -65.30
CA SER A 264 10.06 -10.84 -64.68
C SER A 264 8.84 -10.46 -63.84
N ILE A 265 9.04 -9.70 -62.75
CA ILE A 265 7.95 -9.30 -61.83
C ILE A 265 6.80 -8.63 -62.59
N SER A 266 7.09 -7.77 -63.57
CA SER A 266 6.08 -7.11 -64.41
C SER A 266 5.26 -8.10 -65.27
N HIS A 267 5.89 -9.16 -65.79
CA HIS A 267 5.21 -10.18 -66.60
C HIS A 267 4.41 -11.17 -65.73
N LEU A 268 4.85 -11.41 -64.49
CA LEU A 268 4.07 -12.16 -63.50
C LEU A 268 2.85 -11.35 -63.05
N ALA A 269 3.04 -10.07 -62.68
CA ALA A 269 1.98 -9.16 -62.26
C ALA A 269 0.89 -9.03 -63.34
N GLY A 270 1.28 -8.85 -64.61
CA GLY A 270 0.35 -8.76 -65.74
C GLY A 270 -0.48 -10.03 -66.01
N LYS A 271 -0.11 -11.18 -65.44
CA LYS A 271 -0.89 -12.43 -65.46
C LYS A 271 -1.41 -12.84 -64.08
N SER A 272 -1.08 -12.11 -63.01
CA SER A 272 -1.44 -12.48 -61.63
C SER A 272 -2.96 -12.55 -61.45
N ASN A 273 -3.70 -11.65 -62.10
CA ASN A 273 -5.16 -11.62 -62.12
C ASN A 273 -5.79 -12.83 -62.84
N GLN A 274 -5.02 -13.67 -63.54
CA GLN A 274 -5.49 -14.94 -64.11
C GLN A 274 -5.25 -16.13 -63.16
N PHE A 275 -4.37 -15.97 -62.15
CA PHE A 275 -4.01 -17.01 -61.20
C PHE A 275 -4.57 -16.78 -59.79
N ILE A 276 -4.99 -15.55 -59.47
CA ILE A 276 -5.53 -15.14 -58.17
C ILE A 276 -6.68 -14.17 -58.42
N ASP A 277 -7.92 -14.65 -58.33
CA ASP A 277 -9.10 -13.79 -58.24
C ASP A 277 -9.14 -13.16 -56.84
N LEU A 278 -9.18 -11.84 -56.72
CA LEU A 278 -9.21 -11.14 -55.42
C LEU A 278 -10.63 -10.84 -54.92
N GLU A 279 -11.66 -11.19 -55.69
CA GLU A 279 -13.06 -10.96 -55.33
C GLU A 279 -13.50 -11.89 -54.19
N PRO A 280 -14.33 -11.41 -53.25
CA PRO A 280 -14.82 -12.23 -52.14
C PRO A 280 -15.81 -13.27 -52.68
N LYS A 281 -15.57 -14.56 -52.37
CA LYS A 281 -16.52 -15.63 -52.71
C LYS A 281 -17.73 -15.54 -51.80
N ALA A 282 -18.76 -14.81 -52.24
CA ALA A 282 -20.07 -14.76 -51.61
C ALA A 282 -20.85 -16.09 -51.77
N GLU A 283 -20.41 -16.96 -52.68
CA GLU A 283 -21.03 -18.24 -53.02
C GLU A 283 -20.36 -19.39 -52.24
N ALA A 284 -20.97 -19.75 -51.11
CA ALA A 284 -20.65 -20.96 -50.33
C ALA A 284 -21.92 -21.69 -49.82
N ALA A 285 -23.07 -21.43 -50.44
CA ALA A 285 -24.35 -22.06 -50.13
C ALA A 285 -24.76 -23.17 -51.12
N GLU A 286 -24.17 -23.23 -52.32
CA GLU A 286 -24.52 -24.21 -53.35
C GLU A 286 -23.65 -25.49 -53.37
N ASP A 287 -22.46 -25.47 -52.76
CA ASP A 287 -21.59 -26.66 -52.75
C ASP A 287 -22.10 -27.75 -51.79
N ILE A 288 -22.92 -27.39 -50.79
CA ILE A 288 -23.56 -28.36 -49.88
C ILE A 288 -24.67 -29.13 -50.60
N SER A 289 -25.57 -28.44 -51.30
CA SER A 289 -26.70 -29.06 -52.01
C SER A 289 -26.25 -29.99 -53.14
N ARG A 290 -25.17 -29.63 -53.86
CA ARG A 290 -24.58 -30.49 -54.90
C ARG A 290 -23.98 -31.79 -54.34
N ILE A 291 -23.49 -31.79 -53.09
CA ILE A 291 -23.00 -33.02 -52.45
C ILE A 291 -24.18 -33.90 -52.03
N GLU A 292 -25.25 -33.32 -51.47
CA GLU A 292 -26.44 -34.08 -51.07
C GLU A 292 -27.11 -34.78 -52.27
N GLU A 293 -27.31 -34.10 -53.41
CA GLU A 293 -27.89 -34.72 -54.61
C GLU A 293 -27.05 -35.92 -55.13
N ILE A 294 -25.72 -35.81 -55.13
CA ILE A 294 -24.82 -36.89 -55.59
C ILE A 294 -24.84 -38.11 -54.64
N THR A 295 -25.19 -37.93 -53.37
CA THR A 295 -25.27 -39.03 -52.39
C THR A 295 -26.60 -39.80 -52.40
N PHE A 296 -27.59 -39.41 -53.21
CA PHE A 296 -28.95 -39.96 -53.19
C PHE A 296 -29.41 -40.61 -54.52
N THR A 297 -28.49 -40.97 -55.41
CA THR A 297 -28.73 -41.69 -56.67
C THR A 297 -27.86 -42.92 -56.84
#